data_AF-A0A1X7UTM2-F1
#
_entry.id   AF-A0A1X7UTM2-F1
#
_cell.length_a   1.000
_cell.length_b   1.000
_cell.length_c   1.000
_cell.angle_alpha   90.00
_cell.angle_beta   90.00
_cell.angle_gamma   90.00
#
_symmetry.space_group_name_H-M   'P 1'
#
loop_
_entity.id
_entity.type
_entity.pdbx_description
1 polymer ?
#
loop_
_entity_poly.entity_id
_entity_poly.type
_entity_poly.pdbx_seq_one_letter_code
_entity_poly.pdbx_strand_id
1 'polypeptide(L)'
;MKEELDKYALPNAHAHKSMAAVKRELHDKFWVVGVPPVVFSEDPMVSLKSEFEGIFRCYSPEVQFSYIKPLSRVLVSYPDEESGQRALEGLKKTEFHGADLKVQSVKPVTIGERKLSLPAQTNRFFISPPSSPPVGWEPVEEPPPVVDYNLLSALSRLRKPGEAHEVLSGTTEAPSIVVIGCEDSAAKGTRPNISSARATETRIPRPSQ
;
A
#
# COMPACT_ATOMS: atom_id res chain seq x y z
N MET A 1 5.99 -31.78 -56.54
CA MET A 1 6.49 -31.18 -55.29
C MET A 1 5.41 -30.29 -54.66
N LYS A 2 4.28 -30.88 -54.27
CA LYS A 2 3.18 -30.21 -53.56
C LYS A 2 2.57 -31.16 -52.53
N GLU A 3 3.43 -31.83 -51.76
CA GLU A 3 3.04 -32.73 -50.68
C GLU A 3 4.11 -32.69 -49.59
N GLU A 4 4.29 -31.54 -48.93
CA GLU A 4 4.97 -31.52 -47.63
C GLU A 4 4.74 -30.20 -46.88
N LEU A 5 3.49 -29.85 -46.56
CA LEU A 5 3.23 -28.68 -45.70
C LEU A 5 1.98 -28.79 -44.81
N ASP A 6 1.52 -30.01 -44.51
CA ASP A 6 0.41 -30.25 -43.57
C ASP A 6 0.84 -30.84 -42.21
N LYS A 7 2.14 -30.87 -41.89
CA LYS A 7 2.65 -31.40 -40.61
C LYS A 7 2.63 -30.42 -39.43
N TYR A 8 2.18 -29.18 -39.61
CA TYR A 8 2.21 -28.15 -38.55
C TYR A 8 0.86 -27.48 -38.28
N ALA A 9 -0.26 -28.14 -38.56
CA ALA A 9 -1.56 -27.70 -38.04
C ALA A 9 -1.69 -28.09 -36.56
N LEU A 10 -1.20 -27.21 -35.67
CA LEU A 10 -1.46 -27.31 -34.24
C LEU A 10 -2.97 -27.16 -33.97
N PRO A 11 -3.57 -28.01 -33.11
CA PRO A 11 -4.98 -27.88 -32.77
C PRO A 11 -5.21 -26.58 -32.01
N ASN A 12 -6.14 -25.78 -32.51
CA ASN A 12 -6.61 -24.52 -31.94
C ASN A 12 -7.23 -24.77 -30.56
N ALA A 13 -6.42 -24.71 -29.51
CA ALA A 13 -6.80 -24.93 -28.13
C ALA A 13 -6.77 -23.62 -27.35
N HIS A 14 -7.69 -22.70 -27.68
CA HIS A 14 -8.08 -21.64 -26.74
C HIS A 14 -9.53 -21.24 -27.00
N ALA A 15 -10.44 -22.20 -26.76
CA ALA A 15 -11.80 -21.85 -26.37
C ALA A 15 -11.75 -21.15 -25.00
N HIS A 16 -11.47 -19.84 -25.00
CA HIS A 16 -11.85 -18.97 -23.89
C HIS A 16 -13.37 -18.87 -23.91
N LYS A 17 -14.03 -19.91 -23.40
CA LYS A 17 -15.40 -19.80 -22.94
C LYS A 17 -15.32 -18.88 -21.73
N SER A 18 -15.52 -17.59 -21.98
CA SER A 18 -15.82 -16.59 -20.96
C SER A 18 -17.03 -17.12 -20.19
N MET A 19 -16.77 -17.86 -19.12
CA MET A 19 -17.75 -18.08 -18.09
C MET A 19 -18.03 -16.69 -17.55
N ALA A 20 -19.18 -16.15 -17.95
CA ALA A 20 -19.80 -15.02 -17.29
C ALA A 20 -19.53 -15.20 -15.80
N ALA A 21 -18.83 -14.23 -15.22
CA ALA A 21 -18.63 -14.15 -13.80
C ALA A 21 -20.02 -14.11 -13.18
N VAL A 22 -20.55 -15.30 -12.85
CA VAL A 22 -21.69 -15.43 -11.98
C VAL A 22 -21.26 -14.65 -10.77
N LYS A 23 -21.94 -13.53 -10.55
CA LYS A 23 -21.80 -12.70 -9.37
C LYS A 23 -22.25 -13.56 -8.20
N ARG A 24 -21.36 -14.48 -7.78
CA ARG A 24 -21.55 -15.26 -6.58
C ARG A 24 -21.50 -14.24 -5.47
N GLU A 25 -22.65 -13.99 -4.89
CA GLU A 25 -22.71 -13.27 -3.63
C GLU A 25 -21.98 -14.18 -2.65
N LEU A 26 -20.78 -13.76 -2.25
CA LEU A 26 -19.95 -14.55 -1.34
C LEU A 26 -20.63 -14.50 0.03
N HIS A 27 -21.29 -15.60 0.41
CA HIS A 27 -21.99 -15.73 1.69
C HIS A 27 -21.06 -16.18 2.83
N ASP A 28 -19.75 -16.24 2.58
CA ASP A 28 -18.73 -16.57 3.59
C ASP A 28 -18.61 -15.45 4.64
N LYS A 29 -18.92 -14.20 4.29
CA LYS A 29 -18.73 -13.03 5.14
C LYS A 29 -19.98 -12.17 5.27
N PHE A 30 -20.30 -11.77 6.50
CA PHE A 30 -21.42 -10.86 6.76
C PHE A 30 -21.16 -9.92 7.95
N TRP A 31 -21.77 -8.74 7.90
CA TRP A 31 -21.81 -7.77 8.97
C TRP A 31 -22.94 -8.10 9.95
N VAL A 32 -22.62 -8.07 11.23
CA VAL A 32 -23.60 -8.03 12.32
C VAL A 32 -23.64 -6.61 12.87
N VAL A 33 -24.81 -5.98 12.80
CA VAL A 33 -25.06 -4.60 13.24
C VAL A 33 -26.04 -4.62 14.41
N GLY A 34 -25.93 -3.65 15.32
CA GLY A 34 -26.79 -3.57 16.51
C GLY A 34 -26.27 -4.38 17.69
N VAL A 35 -24.99 -4.74 17.67
CA VAL A 35 -24.36 -5.49 18.76
C VAL A 35 -24.21 -4.58 20.00
N PRO A 36 -24.65 -5.01 21.20
CA PRO A 36 -24.52 -4.22 22.43
C PRO A 36 -23.06 -3.85 22.74
N PRO A 37 -22.79 -2.65 23.28
CA PRO A 37 -21.42 -2.20 23.57
C PRO A 37 -20.69 -3.12 24.56
N VAL A 38 -21.44 -3.82 25.41
CA VAL A 38 -20.93 -4.78 26.41
C VAL A 38 -20.16 -5.93 25.74
N VAL A 39 -20.53 -6.34 24.53
CA VAL A 39 -19.82 -7.39 23.75
C VAL A 39 -18.44 -6.92 23.28
N PHE A 40 -18.23 -5.60 23.17
CA PHE A 40 -16.96 -4.98 22.75
C PHE A 40 -16.08 -4.56 23.94
N SER A 41 -16.48 -4.86 25.17
CA SER A 41 -15.64 -4.67 26.34
C SER A 41 -14.63 -5.81 26.45
N GLU A 42 -13.40 -5.49 26.82
CA GLU A 42 -12.36 -6.47 27.15
C GLU A 42 -12.39 -6.87 28.63
N ASP A 43 -13.46 -6.50 29.32
CA ASP A 43 -13.61 -6.78 30.74
C ASP A 43 -13.54 -8.30 30.98
N PRO A 44 -12.72 -8.77 31.94
CA PRO A 44 -12.45 -10.20 32.16
C PRO A 44 -13.65 -11.01 32.67
N MET A 45 -14.83 -10.40 32.80
CA MET A 45 -16.09 -11.09 33.08
C MET A 45 -16.71 -11.60 31.77
N VAL A 46 -16.04 -12.57 31.16
CA VAL A 46 -16.27 -13.10 29.80
C VAL A 46 -17.47 -14.06 29.74
N SER A 47 -18.69 -13.58 29.95
CA SER A 47 -19.91 -14.37 29.65
C SER A 47 -20.54 -13.94 28.33
N LEU A 48 -20.91 -12.66 28.18
CA LEU A 48 -21.69 -12.19 27.04
C LEU A 48 -20.97 -12.31 25.69
N LYS A 49 -19.67 -12.03 25.62
CA LYS A 49 -18.91 -12.19 24.36
C LYS A 49 -18.85 -13.66 23.93
N SER A 50 -18.67 -14.56 24.89
CA SER A 50 -18.64 -16.01 24.63
C SER A 50 -20.00 -16.52 24.19
N GLU A 51 -21.09 -16.06 24.83
CA GLU A 51 -22.47 -16.35 24.43
C GLU A 51 -22.76 -15.85 23.01
N PHE A 52 -22.35 -14.61 22.70
CA PHE A 52 -22.48 -14.04 21.36
C PHE A 52 -21.75 -14.88 20.32
N GLU A 53 -20.47 -15.17 20.52
CA GLU A 53 -19.68 -16.01 19.59
C GLU A 53 -20.24 -17.43 19.49
N GLY A 54 -20.82 -17.96 20.58
CA GLY A 54 -21.46 -19.27 20.64
C GLY A 54 -22.58 -19.43 19.62
N ILE A 55 -23.41 -18.41 19.44
CA ILE A 55 -24.51 -18.39 18.47
C ILE A 55 -23.99 -18.63 17.04
N PHE A 56 -22.87 -18.00 16.67
CA PHE A 56 -22.27 -18.15 15.35
C PHE A 56 -21.47 -19.46 15.23
N ARG A 57 -20.83 -19.92 16.31
CA ARG A 57 -20.10 -21.19 16.37
C ARG A 57 -21.00 -22.42 16.21
N CYS A 58 -22.29 -22.32 16.49
CA CYS A 58 -23.25 -23.41 16.24
C CYS A 58 -23.30 -23.87 14.77
N TYR A 59 -22.97 -22.98 13.83
CA TYR A 59 -22.96 -23.28 12.39
C TYR A 59 -21.60 -23.80 11.90
N SER A 60 -20.52 -23.32 12.49
CA SER A 60 -19.16 -23.83 12.26
C SER A 60 -18.23 -23.43 13.41
N PRO A 61 -17.40 -24.35 13.92
CA PRO A 61 -16.48 -24.06 15.02
C PRO A 61 -15.34 -23.11 14.61
N GLU A 62 -14.96 -23.09 13.33
CA GLU A 62 -13.81 -22.33 12.80
C GLU A 62 -14.19 -20.93 12.30
N VAL A 63 -15.23 -20.33 12.88
CA VAL A 63 -15.67 -18.97 12.54
C VAL A 63 -14.71 -17.91 13.10
N GLN A 64 -14.39 -16.90 12.27
CA GLN A 64 -13.56 -15.76 12.66
C GLN A 64 -14.41 -14.50 12.89
N PHE A 65 -14.06 -13.74 13.93
CA PHE A 65 -14.74 -12.50 14.30
C PHE A 65 -13.79 -11.31 14.25
N SER A 66 -14.16 -10.24 13.53
CA SER A 66 -13.46 -8.95 13.57
C SER A 66 -14.38 -7.88 14.15
N TYR A 67 -14.03 -7.39 15.34
CA TYR A 67 -14.82 -6.42 16.09
C TYR A 67 -14.42 -4.99 15.71
N ILE A 68 -15.40 -4.18 15.27
CA ILE A 68 -15.21 -2.77 14.94
C ILE A 68 -15.98 -1.92 15.94
N LYS A 69 -15.36 -1.73 17.11
CA LYS A 69 -15.96 -1.06 18.28
C LYS A 69 -16.55 0.33 17.96
N PRO A 70 -15.88 1.24 17.22
CA PRO A 70 -16.45 2.56 16.92
C PRO A 70 -17.74 2.53 16.09
N LEU A 71 -17.99 1.43 15.37
CA LEU A 71 -19.16 1.28 14.52
C LEU A 71 -20.22 0.34 15.12
N SER A 72 -19.97 -0.23 16.31
CA SER A 72 -20.81 -1.28 16.93
C SER A 72 -21.15 -2.40 15.93
N ARG A 73 -20.16 -2.78 15.13
CA ARG A 73 -20.27 -3.78 14.07
C ARG A 73 -19.26 -4.90 14.28
N VAL A 74 -19.68 -6.11 13.95
CA VAL A 74 -18.80 -7.29 13.92
C VAL A 74 -18.84 -7.88 12.53
N LEU A 75 -17.67 -8.08 11.92
CA LEU A 75 -17.54 -8.89 10.72
C LEU A 75 -17.37 -10.34 11.13
N VAL A 76 -18.24 -11.21 10.62
CA VAL A 76 -18.16 -12.65 10.83
C VAL A 76 -17.73 -13.29 9.52
N SER A 77 -16.71 -14.15 9.57
CA SER A 77 -16.16 -14.87 8.42
C SER A 77 -16.18 -16.36 8.69
N TYR A 78 -16.87 -17.11 7.84
CA TYR A 78 -16.87 -18.57 7.83
C TYR A 78 -15.81 -19.11 6.87
N PRO A 79 -15.25 -20.31 7.12
CA PRO A 79 -14.37 -20.97 6.17
C PRO A 79 -15.12 -21.49 4.93
N ASP A 80 -16.39 -21.88 5.11
CA ASP A 80 -17.24 -22.47 4.07
C ASP A 80 -18.43 -21.57 3.72
N GLU A 81 -18.74 -21.48 2.43
CA GLU A 81 -19.89 -20.73 1.92
C GLU A 81 -21.23 -21.34 2.40
N GLU A 82 -21.34 -22.67 2.47
CA GLU A 82 -22.56 -23.33 2.94
C GLU A 82 -22.89 -23.00 4.40
N SER A 83 -21.88 -23.02 5.26
CA SER A 83 -22.01 -22.67 6.69
C SER A 83 -22.39 -21.21 6.85
N GLY A 84 -21.76 -20.32 6.08
CA GLY A 84 -22.07 -18.89 6.08
C GLY A 84 -23.48 -18.58 5.57
N GLN A 85 -23.96 -19.26 4.53
CA GLN A 85 -25.32 -19.10 4.03
C GLN A 85 -26.36 -19.59 5.06
N ARG A 86 -26.15 -20.76 5.68
CA ARG A 86 -27.04 -21.28 6.74
C ARG A 86 -27.09 -20.34 7.94
N ALA A 87 -25.93 -19.83 8.37
CA ALA A 87 -25.85 -18.85 9.45
C ALA A 87 -26.58 -17.56 9.08
N LEU A 88 -26.40 -17.04 7.86
CA LEU A 88 -27.07 -15.83 7.40
C LEU A 88 -28.61 -15.98 7.37
N GLU A 89 -29.12 -17.12 6.91
CA GLU A 89 -30.56 -17.41 6.88
C GLU A 89 -31.14 -17.58 8.28
N GLY A 90 -30.44 -18.30 9.17
CA GLY A 90 -30.87 -18.54 10.54
C GLY A 90 -30.77 -17.33 11.46
N LEU A 91 -29.80 -16.44 11.24
CA LEU A 91 -29.49 -15.32 12.13
C LEU A 91 -30.06 -13.98 11.65
N LYS A 92 -30.80 -13.95 10.55
CA LYS A 92 -31.39 -12.71 9.98
C LYS A 92 -32.35 -11.96 10.92
N LYS A 93 -32.90 -12.64 11.93
CA LYS A 93 -33.89 -12.11 12.88
C LYS A 93 -33.61 -12.60 14.30
N THR A 94 -32.36 -12.57 14.73
CA THR A 94 -32.01 -12.92 16.11
C THR A 94 -31.96 -11.69 17.00
N GLU A 95 -32.53 -11.83 18.18
CA GLU A 95 -32.41 -10.86 19.26
C GLU A 95 -31.33 -11.36 20.23
N PHE A 96 -30.46 -10.46 20.67
CA PHE A 96 -29.41 -10.77 21.63
C PHE A 96 -29.51 -9.80 22.81
N HIS A 97 -29.86 -10.31 23.99
CA HIS A 97 -30.00 -9.53 25.23
C HIS A 97 -30.87 -8.26 25.09
N GLY A 98 -32.02 -8.36 24.40
CA GLY A 98 -32.92 -7.22 24.20
C GLY A 98 -32.59 -6.33 22.99
N ALA A 99 -31.53 -6.66 22.24
CA ALA A 99 -31.10 -5.91 21.06
C ALA A 99 -31.29 -6.74 19.78
N ASP A 100 -31.99 -6.17 18.80
CA ASP A 100 -32.16 -6.78 17.49
C ASP A 100 -30.86 -6.76 16.69
N LEU A 101 -30.33 -7.95 16.39
CA LEU A 101 -29.15 -8.09 15.54
C LEU A 101 -29.57 -8.06 14.07
N LYS A 102 -28.96 -7.15 13.31
CA LYS A 102 -29.16 -7.08 11.86
C LYS A 102 -27.96 -7.67 11.14
N VAL A 103 -28.16 -8.84 10.53
CA VAL A 103 -27.14 -9.55 9.75
C VAL A 103 -27.23 -9.20 8.26
N GLN A 104 -26.13 -8.77 7.65
CA GLN A 104 -26.06 -8.29 6.26
C GLN A 104 -24.86 -8.88 5.54
N SER A 105 -25.07 -9.55 4.40
CA SER A 105 -23.97 -10.07 3.56
C SER A 105 -23.00 -8.96 3.13
N VAL A 106 -21.70 -9.28 3.11
CA VAL A 106 -20.68 -8.36 2.62
C VAL A 106 -20.63 -8.45 1.10
N LYS A 107 -20.93 -7.34 0.43
CA LYS A 107 -20.74 -7.23 -1.01
C LYS A 107 -19.29 -6.86 -1.30
N PRO A 108 -18.56 -7.62 -2.13
CA PRO A 108 -17.24 -7.21 -2.56
C PRO A 108 -17.36 -5.86 -3.28
N VAL A 109 -16.60 -4.88 -2.82
CA VAL A 109 -16.54 -3.57 -3.48
C VAL A 109 -15.65 -3.72 -4.71
N THR A 110 -16.25 -3.97 -5.87
CA THR A 110 -15.55 -3.86 -7.14
C THR A 110 -15.46 -2.39 -7.51
N ILE A 111 -14.37 -1.74 -7.07
CA ILE A 111 -13.94 -0.46 -7.66
C ILE A 111 -13.81 -0.72 -9.17
N GLY A 112 -14.48 0.10 -9.99
CA GLY A 112 -14.80 -0.18 -11.40
C GLY A 112 -13.61 -0.49 -12.32
N GLU A 113 -13.93 -0.86 -13.56
CA GLU A 113 -13.01 -1.44 -14.54
C GLU A 113 -11.92 -0.49 -15.05
N ARG A 114 -12.06 0.82 -14.86
CA ARG A 114 -11.04 1.83 -15.21
C ARG A 114 -9.92 1.88 -14.17
N LYS A 115 -9.17 0.79 -14.06
CA LYS A 115 -7.92 0.75 -13.28
C LYS A 115 -6.75 0.85 -14.25
N LEU A 116 -5.80 1.72 -13.95
CA LEU A 116 -4.48 1.62 -14.56
C LEU A 116 -3.92 0.23 -14.27
N SER A 117 -3.29 -0.41 -15.25
CA SER A 117 -2.62 -1.68 -15.02
C SER A 117 -1.57 -1.49 -13.92
N LEU A 118 -1.41 -2.52 -13.08
CA LEU A 118 -0.26 -2.56 -12.18
C LEU A 118 1.00 -2.36 -13.04
N PRO A 119 1.91 -1.46 -12.64
CA PRO A 119 3.13 -1.25 -13.40
C PRO A 119 3.86 -2.59 -13.55
N ALA A 120 4.44 -2.81 -14.74
CA ALA A 120 5.20 -4.02 -14.99
C ALA A 120 6.27 -4.15 -13.91
N GLN A 121 6.44 -5.35 -13.35
CA GLN A 121 7.47 -5.63 -12.36
C GLN A 121 8.83 -5.78 -13.06
N THR A 122 9.21 -4.79 -13.85
CA THR A 122 10.53 -4.72 -14.46
C THR A 122 11.47 -4.10 -13.42
N ASN A 123 12.49 -4.86 -13.02
CA ASN A 123 13.57 -4.45 -12.13
C ASN A 123 13.22 -4.27 -10.64
N ARG A 124 12.80 -5.39 -10.02
CA ARG A 124 13.01 -5.63 -8.58
C ARG A 124 14.49 -5.92 -8.28
N PHE A 125 15.37 -4.94 -8.47
CA PHE A 125 16.70 -5.01 -7.87
C PHE A 125 16.57 -4.70 -6.37
N PHE A 126 16.03 -5.68 -5.62
CA PHE A 126 16.03 -5.75 -4.15
C PHE A 126 17.35 -6.31 -3.63
N ILE A 127 18.42 -5.80 -4.20
CA ILE A 127 19.77 -5.80 -3.67
C ILE A 127 20.30 -4.47 -4.19
N SER A 128 21.01 -3.74 -3.34
CA SER A 128 21.69 -2.48 -3.64
C SER A 128 22.19 -2.42 -5.09
N PRO A 129 22.42 -1.22 -5.68
CA PRO A 129 23.20 -1.15 -6.91
C PRO A 129 24.42 -2.06 -6.75
N PRO A 130 24.71 -2.95 -7.72
CA PRO A 130 25.82 -3.88 -7.58
C PRO A 130 27.03 -3.07 -7.12
N SER A 131 27.67 -3.50 -6.04
CA SER A 131 28.73 -2.75 -5.34
C SER A 131 29.99 -2.54 -6.20
N SER A 132 29.92 -2.78 -7.50
CA SER A 132 31.02 -2.67 -8.44
C SER A 132 30.53 -2.03 -9.74
N PRO A 133 31.27 -1.05 -10.27
CA PRO A 133 31.18 -0.64 -11.66
C PRO A 133 31.24 -1.87 -12.61
N PRO A 134 30.53 -1.93 -13.76
CA PRO A 134 30.73 -3.00 -14.72
C PRO A 134 32.19 -3.11 -15.15
N VAL A 135 32.60 -4.31 -15.54
CA VAL A 135 33.91 -4.56 -16.13
C VAL A 135 34.14 -3.59 -17.30
N GLY A 136 35.22 -2.81 -17.23
CA GLY A 136 35.58 -1.78 -18.22
C GLY A 136 35.18 -0.35 -17.85
N TRP A 137 34.52 -0.12 -16.70
CA TRP A 137 34.27 1.23 -16.21
C TRP A 137 35.55 1.77 -15.53
N GLU A 138 36.25 2.68 -16.21
CA GLU A 138 37.40 3.37 -15.63
C GLU A 138 36.94 4.73 -15.05
N PRO A 139 37.46 5.16 -13.89
CA PRO A 139 37.23 6.51 -13.39
C PRO A 139 37.71 7.51 -14.45
N VAL A 140 36.76 8.27 -15.00
CA VAL A 140 37.09 9.40 -15.87
C VAL A 140 37.44 10.58 -14.98
N GLU A 141 38.49 11.32 -15.33
CA GLU A 141 38.84 12.55 -14.64
C GLU A 141 37.67 13.52 -14.73
N GLU A 142 37.09 13.87 -13.57
CA GLU A 142 36.01 14.85 -13.53
C GLU A 142 36.55 16.19 -14.04
N PRO A 143 35.88 16.84 -15.01
CA PRO A 143 36.29 18.16 -15.45
C PRO A 143 36.23 19.12 -14.26
N PRO A 144 37.10 20.15 -14.21
CA PRO A 144 37.01 21.17 -13.17
C PRO A 144 35.60 21.76 -13.16
N PRO A 145 35.05 22.11 -11.98
CA PRO A 145 33.69 22.63 -11.89
C PRO A 145 33.57 23.85 -12.80
N VAL A 146 32.71 23.75 -13.80
CA VAL A 146 32.39 24.88 -14.67
C VAL A 146 31.56 25.84 -13.84
N VAL A 147 32.14 26.99 -13.53
CA VAL A 147 31.46 28.04 -12.77
C VAL A 147 30.41 28.68 -13.69
N ASP A 148 29.16 28.30 -13.50
CA ASP A 148 28.04 28.93 -14.20
C ASP A 148 27.72 30.28 -13.54
N TYR A 149 28.10 31.36 -14.22
CA TYR A 149 27.82 32.72 -13.79
C TYR A 149 26.33 33.04 -13.73
N ASN A 150 25.50 32.38 -14.54
CA ASN A 150 24.05 32.54 -14.47
C ASN A 150 23.52 31.97 -13.16
N LEU A 151 23.99 30.80 -12.75
CA LEU A 151 23.64 30.20 -11.46
C LEU A 151 24.09 31.09 -10.29
N LEU A 152 25.32 31.61 -10.33
CA LEU A 152 25.81 32.57 -9.32
C LEU A 152 24.93 33.83 -9.25
N SER A 153 24.48 34.33 -10.42
CA SER A 153 23.59 35.49 -10.49
C SER A 153 22.17 35.19 -9.97
N ALA A 154 21.67 33.96 -10.18
CA ALA A 154 20.38 33.54 -9.65
C ALA A 154 20.43 33.36 -8.13
N LEU A 155 21.50 32.73 -7.63
CA LEU A 155 21.73 32.56 -6.19
C LEU A 155 21.90 33.90 -5.46
N SER A 156 22.51 34.90 -6.10
CA SER A 156 22.64 36.23 -5.49
C SER A 156 21.30 36.96 -5.36
N ARG A 157 20.36 36.74 -6.30
CA ARG A 157 18.98 37.27 -6.23
C ARG A 157 18.17 36.61 -5.12
N LEU A 158 18.37 35.30 -4.91
CA LEU A 158 17.72 34.54 -3.83
C LEU A 158 18.23 34.89 -2.43
N ARG A 159 19.38 35.56 -2.32
CA ARG A 159 20.08 35.77 -1.05
C ARG A 159 19.47 36.85 -0.16
N LYS A 160 18.44 37.56 -0.61
CA LYS A 160 17.70 38.52 0.21
C LYS A 160 16.66 37.78 1.06
N PRO A 161 16.85 37.69 2.38
CA PRO A 161 15.90 37.00 3.26
C PRO A 161 14.53 37.68 3.20
N GLY A 162 13.46 36.89 3.19
CA GLY A 162 12.09 37.39 3.17
C GLY A 162 11.56 37.88 1.82
N GLU A 163 12.39 37.97 0.77
CA GLU A 163 11.92 38.30 -0.59
C GLU A 163 11.41 37.02 -1.29
N ALA A 164 10.18 37.08 -1.78
CA ALA A 164 9.58 36.05 -2.60
C ALA A 164 10.18 36.10 -4.01
N HIS A 165 10.97 35.09 -4.36
CA HIS A 165 11.55 34.97 -5.69
C HIS A 165 10.78 33.95 -6.52
N GLU A 166 10.12 34.41 -7.57
CA GLU A 166 9.40 33.54 -8.50
C GLU A 166 10.41 32.75 -9.35
N VAL A 167 10.44 31.43 -9.17
CA VAL A 167 11.32 30.52 -9.91
C VAL A 167 10.68 30.11 -11.22
N LEU A 168 9.35 29.92 -11.21
CA LEU A 168 8.58 29.57 -12.39
C LEU A 168 7.25 30.32 -12.36
N SER A 169 6.99 31.07 -13.42
CA SER A 169 5.72 31.75 -13.60
C SER A 169 4.60 30.76 -13.85
N GLY A 170 3.45 31.02 -13.23
CA GLY A 170 2.26 30.21 -13.44
C GLY A 170 1.77 30.28 -14.88
N THR A 171 1.23 29.17 -15.37
CA THR A 171 0.53 29.10 -16.66
C THR A 171 -0.94 28.73 -16.41
N THR A 172 -1.78 28.73 -17.44
CA THR A 172 -3.19 28.31 -17.33
C THR A 172 -3.35 26.90 -16.77
N GLU A 173 -2.34 26.04 -16.94
CA GLU A 173 -2.37 24.63 -16.55
C GLU A 173 -1.56 24.33 -15.26
N ALA A 174 -0.73 25.26 -14.78
CA ALA A 174 0.14 25.02 -13.63
C ALA A 174 0.32 26.27 -12.74
N PRO A 175 0.32 26.11 -11.40
CA PRO A 175 0.55 27.22 -10.48
C PRO A 175 2.00 27.72 -10.53
N SER A 176 2.21 28.98 -10.15
CA SER A 176 3.54 29.59 -10.02
C SER A 176 4.32 28.98 -8.85
N ILE A 177 5.64 28.86 -9.00
CA ILE A 177 6.55 28.38 -7.95
C ILE A 177 7.39 29.55 -7.45
N VAL A 178 7.35 29.78 -6.14
CA VAL A 178 8.06 30.86 -5.46
C VAL A 178 8.94 30.29 -4.35
N VAL A 179 10.16 30.79 -4.24
CA VAL A 179 11.10 30.49 -3.16
C VAL A 179 11.22 31.71 -2.26
N ILE A 180 11.05 31.53 -0.96
CA ILE A 180 11.24 32.59 0.04
C ILE A 180 12.45 32.20 0.89
N GLY A 181 13.49 33.04 0.87
CA GLY A 181 14.68 32.83 1.70
C GLY A 181 14.33 32.95 3.17
N CYS A 182 14.67 31.94 3.97
CA CYS A 182 14.48 31.96 5.43
C CYS A 182 15.50 32.93 6.07
N GLU A 183 15.07 33.68 7.09
CA GLU A 183 15.99 34.49 7.90
C GLU A 183 16.84 33.58 8.78
N ASP A 184 18.17 33.59 8.57
CA ASP A 184 19.11 32.91 9.46
C ASP A 184 19.09 33.57 10.84
N SER A 185 18.31 33.01 11.78
CA SER A 185 18.36 33.39 13.21
C SER A 185 19.70 33.02 13.89
N ALA A 186 20.70 32.55 13.14
CA ALA A 186 21.96 32.00 13.62
C ALA A 186 23.13 33.00 13.69
N ALA A 187 22.88 34.31 13.61
CA ALA A 187 23.93 35.33 13.81
C ALA A 187 24.29 35.60 15.29
N LYS A 188 23.85 34.76 16.24
CA LYS A 188 24.25 34.79 17.65
C LYS A 188 24.46 33.37 18.19
N GLY A 189 25.53 32.71 17.74
CA GLY A 189 25.96 31.43 18.31
C GLY A 189 27.25 30.98 17.67
N THR A 190 28.31 30.88 18.49
CA THR A 190 29.64 30.36 18.15
C THR A 190 29.51 29.11 17.28
N ARG A 191 30.01 29.18 16.04
CA ARG A 191 30.05 28.04 15.12
C ARG A 191 30.87 26.91 15.77
N PRO A 192 30.33 25.70 16.01
CA PRO A 192 31.18 24.57 16.34
C PRO A 192 32.07 24.25 15.13
N ASN A 193 33.37 24.22 15.38
CA ASN A 193 34.39 23.87 14.40
C ASN A 193 34.22 22.41 13.98
N ILE A 194 33.58 22.17 12.85
CA ILE A 194 33.60 20.85 12.21
C ILE A 194 34.82 20.87 11.28
N SER A 195 35.99 20.61 11.85
CA SER A 195 37.17 20.23 11.08
C SER A 195 36.80 19.04 10.20
N SER A 196 37.12 19.10 8.91
CA SER A 196 36.78 18.07 7.93
C SER A 196 37.31 16.70 8.36
N ALA A 197 36.44 15.86 8.89
CA ALA A 197 36.72 14.45 9.06
C ALA A 197 36.61 13.80 7.68
N ARG A 198 37.74 13.69 6.98
CA ARG A 198 37.85 12.81 5.80
C ARG A 198 37.57 11.39 6.28
N ALA A 199 36.45 10.82 5.85
CA ALA A 199 36.11 9.44 6.15
C ALA A 199 37.17 8.52 5.51
N THR A 200 37.97 7.85 6.34
CA THR A 200 38.91 6.85 5.88
C THR A 200 38.14 5.58 5.54
N GLU A 201 38.16 5.17 4.28
CA GLU A 201 37.54 3.95 3.79
C GLU A 201 38.10 2.71 4.52
N THR A 202 37.24 1.97 5.22
CA THR A 202 37.61 0.72 5.91
C THR A 202 37.80 -0.40 4.89
N ARG A 203 39.06 -0.80 4.66
CA ARG A 203 39.39 -2.01 3.89
C ARG A 203 38.88 -3.26 4.62
N ILE A 204 38.01 -4.01 3.94
CA ILE A 204 37.53 -5.33 4.38
C ILE A 204 38.64 -6.36 4.11
N PRO A 205 39.02 -7.22 5.08
CA PRO A 205 40.09 -8.19 4.90
C PRO A 205 39.68 -9.30 3.93
N ARG A 206 40.61 -9.72 3.07
CA ARG A 206 40.40 -10.85 2.14
C ARG A 206 40.39 -12.18 2.90
N PRO A 207 39.48 -13.11 2.59
CA PRO A 207 39.49 -14.44 3.20
C PRO A 207 40.72 -15.23 2.73
N SER A 208 41.36 -15.91 3.68
CA SER A 208 42.48 -16.83 3.46
C SER A 208 42.04 -18.05 2.66
N GLN A 209 42.88 -18.47 1.70
CA GLN A 209 42.72 -19.71 0.95
C GLN A 209 42.87 -20.95 1.83
#